data_AF-A0AAE1S6M2-F1
#
_entry.id   AF-A0AAE1S6M2-F1
#
_cell.length_a   1.000
_cell.length_b   1.000
_cell.length_c   1.000
_cell.angle_alpha   90.00
_cell.angle_beta   90.00
_cell.angle_gamma   90.00
#
_symmetry.space_group_name_H-M   'P 1'
#
loop_
_entity.id
_entity.type
_entity.pdbx_description
1 polymer ?
#
loop_
_entity_poly.entity_id
_entity_poly.type
_entity_poly.pdbx_seq_one_letter_code
_entity_poly.pdbx_strand_id
1 'polypeptide(L)'
;MNTVISAMALDYPTDKLAVYLSDDAGCPLSLYAMVEACSFAKLWLPFCRKYGIKTRCPKAFFSPLGEDDRLLKNDDFVAEMKEIKLKYEEFQQNVNRAGESGKIKDDVVPDRAPVIKIINDRKIEKEKNAYDLMEIPMLVYVSRERRTHHRRHFKDGSANALV
;
A
#
# COMPACT_ATOMS: atom_id res chain seq x y z
N MET A 1 6.13 1.72 1.19
CA MET A 1 4.70 1.67 1.58
C MET A 1 4.01 3.00 1.34
N ASN A 2 4.46 4.13 1.92
CA ASN A 2 3.86 5.46 1.69
C ASN A 2 3.66 5.82 0.22
N THR A 3 4.63 5.56 -0.65
CA THR A 3 4.51 5.77 -2.11
C THR A 3 3.39 4.96 -2.75
N VAL A 4 3.21 3.69 -2.33
CA VAL A 4 2.15 2.82 -2.84
C VAL A 4 0.78 3.36 -2.42
N ILE A 5 0.63 3.71 -1.14
CA ILE A 5 -0.61 4.34 -0.62
C ILE A 5 -0.90 5.65 -1.36
N SER A 6 0.12 6.47 -1.60
CA SER A 6 0.00 7.72 -2.36
C SER A 6 -0.42 7.49 -3.81
N ALA A 7 0.11 6.45 -4.47
CA ALA A 7 -0.26 6.08 -5.83
C ALA A 7 -1.71 5.56 -5.90
N MET A 8 -2.15 4.81 -4.90
CA MET A 8 -3.54 4.36 -4.80
C MET A 8 -4.51 5.53 -4.51
N ALA A 9 -4.03 6.62 -3.91
CA ALA A 9 -4.83 7.80 -3.61
C ALA A 9 -4.81 8.87 -4.74
N LEU A 10 -4.33 8.51 -5.93
CA LEU A 10 -4.46 9.38 -7.11
C LEU A 10 -5.94 9.65 -7.41
N ASP A 11 -6.22 10.87 -7.86
CA ASP A 11 -7.56 11.30 -8.24
C ASP A 11 -7.92 10.75 -9.63
N TYR A 12 -8.17 9.45 -9.68
CA TYR A 12 -8.54 8.71 -10.89
C TYR A 12 -9.66 7.73 -10.56
N PRO A 13 -10.55 7.40 -11.53
CA PRO A 13 -11.55 6.38 -11.31
C PRO A 13 -10.92 5.09 -10.81
N THR A 14 -11.40 4.65 -9.67
CA THR A 14 -10.92 3.48 -8.94
C THR A 14 -10.93 2.28 -9.87
N ASP A 15 -12.05 2.00 -10.53
CA ASP A 15 -12.24 0.95 -11.53
C ASP A 15 -11.16 0.91 -12.63
N LYS A 16 -10.54 2.05 -12.95
CA LYS A 16 -9.50 2.22 -13.98
C LYS A 16 -8.07 2.36 -13.44
N LEU A 17 -7.90 2.49 -12.12
CA LEU A 17 -6.59 2.57 -11.47
C LEU A 17 -6.20 1.21 -10.86
N ALA A 18 -5.03 0.74 -11.24
CA ALA A 18 -4.36 -0.41 -10.65
C ALA A 18 -2.91 -0.07 -10.33
N VAL A 19 -2.42 -0.53 -9.17
CA VAL A 19 -1.06 -0.33 -8.72
C VAL A 19 -0.36 -1.68 -8.68
N TYR A 20 0.74 -1.79 -9.43
CA TYR A 20 1.59 -2.97 -9.46
C TYR A 20 2.88 -2.66 -8.72
N LEU A 21 3.24 -3.50 -7.75
CA LEU A 21 4.53 -3.45 -7.08
C LEU A 21 5.35 -4.67 -7.46
N SER A 22 6.50 -4.43 -8.10
CA SER A 22 7.51 -5.46 -8.32
C SER A 22 8.55 -5.46 -7.19
N ASP A 23 8.75 -6.61 -6.56
CA ASP A 23 9.74 -6.85 -5.52
C ASP A 23 10.82 -7.84 -6.01
N ASP A 24 11.99 -7.31 -6.34
CA ASP A 24 13.14 -8.08 -6.81
C ASP A 24 13.84 -8.88 -5.69
N ALA A 25 13.67 -8.48 -4.43
CA ALA A 25 14.17 -9.21 -3.27
C ALA A 25 13.27 -10.40 -2.95
N GLY A 26 11.95 -10.24 -3.14
CA GLY A 26 10.95 -11.25 -2.83
C GLY A 26 10.88 -11.54 -1.33
N CYS A 27 11.06 -10.50 -0.52
CA CYS A 27 11.12 -10.63 0.93
C CYS A 27 9.70 -10.81 1.50
N PRO A 28 9.44 -11.84 2.32
CA PRO A 28 8.14 -12.03 2.97
C PRO A 28 7.67 -10.81 3.78
N LEU A 29 8.58 -10.07 4.42
CA LEU A 29 8.26 -8.84 5.17
C LEU A 29 7.74 -7.73 4.25
N SER A 30 8.29 -7.61 3.04
CA SER A 30 7.81 -6.64 2.05
C SER A 30 6.38 -6.95 1.61
N LEU A 31 6.05 -8.23 1.39
CA LEU A 31 4.69 -8.66 1.08
C LEU A 31 3.71 -8.37 2.24
N TYR A 32 4.12 -8.68 3.48
CA TYR A 32 3.33 -8.37 4.67
C TYR A 32 3.08 -6.86 4.80
N ALA A 33 4.11 -6.04 4.64
CA ALA A 33 4.00 -4.59 4.70
C ALA A 33 3.06 -4.04 3.62
N MET A 34 2.95 -4.68 2.46
CA MET A 34 1.95 -4.31 1.45
C MET A 34 0.52 -4.66 1.83
N VAL A 35 0.31 -5.80 2.50
CA VAL A 35 -1.02 -6.17 3.03
C VAL A 35 -1.45 -5.15 4.08
N GLU A 36 -0.58 -4.85 5.04
CA GLU A 36 -0.84 -3.85 6.08
C GLU A 36 -1.08 -2.45 5.48
N ALA A 37 -0.28 -2.05 4.49
CA ALA A 37 -0.46 -0.78 3.79
C ALA A 37 -1.80 -0.72 3.05
N CYS A 38 -2.25 -1.83 2.46
CA CYS A 38 -3.55 -1.91 1.78
C CYS A 38 -4.71 -1.80 2.78
N SER A 39 -4.59 -2.42 3.96
CA SER A 39 -5.58 -2.28 5.04
C SER A 39 -5.71 -0.83 5.50
N PHE A 40 -4.58 -0.13 5.71
CA PHE A 40 -4.61 1.31 6.02
C PHE A 40 -5.17 2.15 4.86
N ALA A 41 -4.86 1.81 3.61
CA ALA A 41 -5.37 2.51 2.43
C ALA A 41 -6.90 2.54 2.36
N LYS A 42 -7.59 1.49 2.86
CA LYS A 42 -9.07 1.45 2.96
C LYS A 42 -9.65 2.58 3.80
N LEU A 43 -8.90 3.10 4.77
CA LEU A 43 -9.29 4.23 5.62
C LEU A 43 -8.78 5.57 5.05
N TRP A 44 -7.53 5.58 4.56
CA TRP A 44 -6.85 6.78 4.08
C TRP A 44 -7.45 7.35 2.79
N LEU A 45 -7.75 6.52 1.79
CA LEU A 45 -8.24 6.96 0.48
C LEU A 45 -9.60 7.69 0.57
N PRO A 46 -10.60 7.14 1.29
CA PRO A 46 -11.86 7.83 1.51
C PRO A 46 -11.69 9.16 2.26
N PHE A 47 -10.88 9.20 3.32
CA PHE A 47 -10.57 10.43 4.04
C PHE A 47 -9.97 11.50 3.10
N CYS A 48 -9.01 11.07 2.27
CA CYS A 48 -8.40 11.87 1.22
C CYS A 48 -9.43 12.47 0.25
N ARG A 49 -10.40 11.67 -0.19
CA ARG A 49 -11.47 12.11 -1.11
C ARG A 49 -12.47 13.05 -0.42
N LYS A 50 -12.95 12.67 0.77
CA LYS A 50 -13.94 13.41 1.57
C LYS A 50 -13.51 14.85 1.83
N TYR A 51 -12.23 15.06 2.16
CA TYR A 51 -11.72 16.38 2.54
C TYR A 51 -10.86 17.07 1.48
N GLY A 52 -10.75 16.48 0.28
CA GLY A 52 -9.99 17.05 -0.83
C GLY A 52 -8.49 17.20 -0.56
N ILE A 53 -7.90 16.25 0.18
CA ILE A 53 -6.50 16.31 0.64
C ILE A 53 -5.53 16.22 -0.54
N LYS A 54 -4.74 17.26 -0.83
CA LYS A 54 -3.78 17.24 -1.94
C LYS A 54 -2.56 16.37 -1.64
N THR A 55 -2.11 16.36 -0.40
CA THR A 55 -0.95 15.58 0.06
C THR A 55 -1.33 14.12 0.26
N ARG A 56 -1.31 13.34 -0.82
CA ARG A 56 -1.74 11.92 -0.83
C ARG A 56 -0.81 10.96 -0.09
N CYS A 57 0.44 11.36 0.15
CA CYS A 57 1.39 10.59 0.94
C CYS A 57 1.14 10.79 2.44
N PRO A 58 0.75 9.75 3.22
CA PRO A 58 0.41 9.90 4.63
C PRO A 58 1.55 10.49 5.47
N LYS A 59 2.78 10.01 5.25
CA LYS A 59 3.97 10.54 5.94
C LYS A 59 4.15 12.05 5.68
N ALA A 60 3.90 12.51 4.45
CA ALA A 60 4.00 13.93 4.13
C ALA A 60 2.84 14.73 4.73
N PHE A 61 1.61 14.20 4.68
CA PHE A 61 0.42 14.83 5.25
C PHE A 61 0.55 15.11 6.75
N PHE A 62 1.07 14.14 7.52
CA PHE A 62 1.28 14.29 8.95
C PHE A 62 2.56 15.05 9.33
N SER A 63 3.35 15.47 8.34
CA SER A 63 4.52 16.33 8.52
C SER A 63 4.17 17.80 8.26
N PRO A 64 5.09 18.74 8.49
CA PRO A 64 4.88 20.14 8.11
C PRO A 64 4.51 20.35 6.64
N LEU A 65 4.90 19.43 5.75
CA LEU A 65 4.55 19.50 4.31
C LEU A 65 3.05 19.43 4.02
N GLY A 66 2.24 18.89 4.95
CA GLY A 66 0.79 18.78 4.81
C GLY A 66 0.02 19.81 5.62
N GLU A 67 0.65 20.88 6.12
CA GLU A 67 -0.05 21.92 6.88
C GLU A 67 -1.20 22.56 6.10
N ASP A 68 -0.99 22.91 4.84
CA ASP A 68 -1.99 23.54 3.99
C ASP A 68 -3.29 22.72 3.87
N ASP A 69 -3.16 21.39 3.78
CA ASP A 69 -4.32 20.48 3.70
C ASP A 69 -5.11 20.38 5.01
N ARG A 70 -4.53 20.82 6.13
CA ARG A 70 -5.11 20.78 7.48
C ARG A 70 -5.68 22.12 7.93
N LEU A 71 -5.44 23.20 7.17
CA LEU A 71 -5.96 24.54 7.49
C LEU A 71 -7.47 24.64 7.27
N LEU A 72 -8.13 25.44 8.12
CA LEU A 72 -9.53 25.84 7.97
C LEU A 72 -10.52 24.66 7.83
N LYS A 73 -10.31 23.61 8.62
CA LYS A 73 -11.18 22.42 8.66
C LYS A 73 -12.11 22.44 9.88
N ASN A 74 -13.24 21.74 9.76
CA ASN A 74 -14.24 21.64 10.82
C ASN A 74 -13.84 20.65 11.92
N ASP A 75 -14.60 20.60 13.01
CA ASP A 75 -14.34 19.70 14.14
C ASP A 75 -14.42 18.23 13.74
N ASP A 76 -15.32 17.86 12.83
CA ASP A 76 -15.45 16.49 12.30
C ASP A 76 -14.16 16.03 11.61
N PHE A 77 -13.57 16.90 10.77
CA PHE A 77 -12.27 16.63 10.16
C PHE A 77 -11.19 16.39 11.21
N VAL A 78 -11.14 17.22 12.26
CA VAL A 78 -10.12 17.09 13.31
C VAL A 78 -10.27 15.76 14.06
N ALA A 79 -11.51 15.34 14.34
CA ALA A 79 -11.80 14.06 14.97
C ALA A 79 -11.37 12.88 14.07
N GLU A 80 -11.81 12.85 12.81
CA GLU A 80 -11.45 11.80 11.86
C GLU A 80 -9.95 11.78 11.55
N MET A 81 -9.30 12.94 11.39
CA MET A 81 -7.87 13.04 11.16
C MET A 81 -7.06 12.42 12.32
N LYS A 82 -7.49 12.62 13.57
CA LYS A 82 -6.86 12.01 14.74
C LYS A 82 -6.99 10.49 14.70
N GLU A 83 -8.16 9.97 14.37
CA GLU A 83 -8.39 8.52 14.22
C GLU A 83 -7.52 7.93 13.11
N ILE A 84 -7.50 8.58 11.93
CA ILE A 84 -6.66 8.16 10.81
C ILE A 84 -5.17 8.21 11.18
N LYS A 85 -4.73 9.20 11.96
CA LYS A 85 -3.35 9.28 12.44
C LYS A 85 -3.00 8.10 13.35
N LEU A 86 -3.86 7.74 14.29
CA LEU A 86 -3.67 6.57 15.15
C LEU A 86 -3.58 5.30 14.32
N LYS A 87 -4.44 5.14 13.31
CA LYS A 87 -4.40 3.98 12.39
C LYS A 87 -3.14 3.95 11.52
N TYR A 88 -2.62 5.11 11.12
CA TYR A 88 -1.35 5.20 10.42
C TYR A 88 -0.18 4.77 11.30
N GLU A 89 -0.14 5.24 12.55
CA GLU A 89 0.90 4.85 13.52
C GLU A 89 0.82 3.36 13.87
N GLU A 90 -0.39 2.81 14.05
CA GLU A 90 -0.64 1.36 14.26
C GLU A 90 -0.08 0.54 13.09
N PHE A 91 -0.39 0.94 11.86
CA PHE A 91 0.16 0.32 10.64
C PHE A 91 1.70 0.32 10.67
N GLN A 92 2.34 1.45 10.98
CA GLN A 92 3.79 1.54 11.03
C GLN A 92 4.39 0.62 12.10
N GLN A 93 3.76 0.58 13.28
CA GLN A 93 4.18 -0.30 14.38
C GLN A 93 4.02 -1.78 14.04
N ASN A 94 2.95 -2.17 13.34
CA ASN A 94 2.74 -3.55 12.92
C ASN A 94 3.85 -4.03 11.98
N VAL A 95 4.24 -3.19 11.01
CA VAL A 95 5.34 -3.51 10.09
C VAL A 95 6.68 -3.60 10.82
N ASN A 96 7.00 -2.64 11.69
CA ASN A 96 8.25 -2.65 12.44
C ASN A 96 8.35 -3.88 13.36
N ARG A 97 7.29 -4.16 14.12
CA ARG A 97 7.20 -5.32 15.01
C ARG A 97 7.32 -6.63 14.25
N ALA A 98 6.75 -6.74 13.06
CA ALA A 98 6.87 -7.93 12.24
C ALA A 98 8.33 -8.19 11.84
N GLY A 99 9.09 -7.14 11.50
CA GLY A 99 10.52 -7.23 11.21
C GLY A 99 11.36 -7.59 12.44
N GLU A 100 11.08 -6.97 13.59
CA GLU A 100 11.81 -7.20 14.85
C GLU A 100 11.52 -8.58 15.46
N SER A 101 10.30 -9.09 15.31
CA SER A 101 9.88 -10.34 15.94
C SER A 101 10.57 -11.60 15.39
N GLY A 102 11.24 -11.50 14.24
CA GLY A 102 11.83 -12.64 13.52
C GLY A 102 10.82 -13.67 13.00
N LYS A 103 9.51 -13.47 13.23
CA LYS A 103 8.44 -14.37 12.79
C LYS A 103 8.31 -14.40 11.27
N ILE A 104 8.57 -13.26 10.64
CA ILE A 104 8.64 -13.14 9.18
C ILE A 104 10.12 -13.03 8.82
N LYS A 105 10.62 -13.98 8.03
CA LYS A 105 12.00 -13.93 7.56
C LYS A 105 12.18 -12.68 6.70
N ASP A 106 13.18 -11.86 7.04
CA ASP A 106 13.61 -10.70 6.24
C ASP A 106 14.71 -11.08 5.23
N ASP A 107 15.00 -12.37 5.09
CA ASP A 107 16.08 -12.86 4.25
C ASP A 107 15.70 -12.81 2.77
N VAL A 108 16.64 -12.36 1.94
CA VAL A 108 16.55 -12.49 0.50
C VAL A 108 16.67 -13.96 0.12
N VAL A 109 15.58 -14.55 -0.39
CA VAL A 109 15.59 -15.94 -0.83
C VAL A 109 16.33 -16.04 -2.19
N PRO A 110 17.50 -16.72 -2.26
CA PRO A 110 18.32 -16.75 -3.46
C PRO A 110 17.68 -17.55 -4.59
N ASP A 111 17.03 -18.66 -4.26
CA ASP A 111 16.28 -19.50 -5.17
C ASP A 111 14.81 -19.56 -4.75
N ARG A 112 13.92 -19.03 -5.57
CA ARG A 112 12.49 -18.98 -5.27
C ARG A 112 11.65 -19.04 -6.53
N ALA A 113 10.45 -19.60 -6.38
CA ALA A 113 9.38 -19.50 -7.37
C ALA A 113 8.85 -18.06 -7.47
N PRO A 114 8.21 -17.68 -8.59
CA PRO A 114 7.52 -16.40 -8.69
C PRO A 114 6.32 -16.35 -7.74
N VAL A 115 5.97 -15.15 -7.28
CA VAL A 115 4.79 -14.89 -6.44
C VAL A 115 4.01 -13.75 -7.05
N ILE A 116 2.73 -13.99 -7.32
CA ILE A 116 1.76 -12.95 -7.70
C ILE A 116 0.65 -12.99 -6.66
N LYS A 117 0.41 -11.86 -5.98
CA LYS A 117 -0.66 -11.72 -5.00
C LYS A 117 -1.49 -10.48 -5.31
N ILE A 118 -2.77 -10.70 -5.59
CA ILE A 118 -3.76 -9.63 -5.64
C ILE A 118 -4.19 -9.36 -4.20
N ILE A 119 -3.79 -8.22 -3.65
CA ILE A 119 -4.03 -7.86 -2.25
C ILE A 119 -5.46 -7.32 -2.07
N ASN A 120 -5.93 -6.56 -3.06
CA ASN A 120 -7.28 -6.01 -3.09
C ASN A 120 -8.00 -6.45 -4.37
N ASP A 121 -8.73 -7.57 -4.28
CA ASP A 121 -9.51 -8.11 -5.40
C ASP A 121 -10.98 -7.66 -5.31
N ARG A 122 -11.35 -6.79 -6.25
CA ARG A 122 -12.71 -6.24 -6.36
C ARG A 122 -13.78 -7.29 -6.61
N LYS A 123 -13.48 -8.38 -7.30
CA LYS A 123 -14.47 -9.41 -7.64
C LYS A 123 -14.86 -10.21 -6.40
N ILE A 124 -13.88 -10.56 -5.58
CA ILE A 124 -14.08 -11.32 -4.34
C ILE A 124 -14.79 -10.47 -3.27
N GLU A 125 -14.49 -9.17 -3.21
CA GLU A 125 -15.14 -8.29 -2.22
C GLU A 125 -16.61 -7.97 -2.57
N LYS A 126 -16.95 -7.85 -3.85
CA LYS A 126 -18.34 -7.63 -4.32
C LYS A 126 -19.30 -8.77 -3.96
N GLU A 127 -18.81 -10.00 -3.84
CA GLU A 127 -19.62 -11.16 -3.44
C GLU A 127 -19.90 -11.22 -1.93
N LYS A 128 -19.13 -10.48 -1.10
CA LYS A 128 -19.18 -10.63 0.36
C LYS A 128 -19.96 -9.55 1.11
N ASN A 129 -20.09 -8.31 0.60
CA ASN A 129 -20.91 -7.26 1.23
C ASN A 129 -21.26 -6.14 0.23
N ALA A 130 -22.56 -5.87 0.04
CA ALA A 130 -23.05 -4.87 -0.91
C ALA A 130 -23.06 -3.41 -0.39
N TYR A 131 -22.68 -3.16 0.87
CA TYR A 131 -22.97 -1.90 1.56
C TYR A 131 -21.74 -1.10 2.04
N ASP A 132 -20.51 -1.61 1.87
CA ASP A 132 -19.29 -0.93 2.36
C ASP A 132 -18.08 -1.10 1.43
N LEU A 133 -18.34 -1.20 0.13
CA LEU A 133 -17.29 -1.28 -0.89
C LEU A 133 -16.74 0.12 -1.15
N MET A 134 -15.97 0.66 -0.21
CA MET A 134 -15.12 1.80 -0.50
C MET A 134 -14.15 1.38 -1.62
N GLU A 135 -14.47 1.79 -2.85
CA GLU A 135 -13.68 1.44 -4.00
C GLU A 135 -12.29 2.04 -3.83
N ILE A 136 -11.33 1.16 -3.54
CA ILE A 136 -9.90 1.46 -3.61
C ILE A 136 -9.31 0.77 -4.84
N PRO A 137 -8.24 1.30 -5.44
CA PRO A 137 -7.51 0.67 -6.55
C PRO A 137 -7.15 -0.79 -6.31
N MET A 138 -7.02 -1.55 -7.40
CA MET A 138 -6.42 -2.88 -7.31
C MET A 138 -4.95 -2.72 -6.93
N LEU A 139 -4.48 -3.50 -5.96
CA LEU A 139 -3.07 -3.59 -5.60
C LEU A 139 -2.56 -5.00 -5.88
N VAL A 140 -1.58 -5.11 -6.78
CA VAL A 140 -0.96 -6.38 -7.17
C VAL A 140 0.50 -6.37 -6.74
N TYR A 141 0.89 -7.34 -5.93
CA TYR A 141 2.28 -7.61 -5.59
C TYR A 141 2.83 -8.69 -6.52
N VAL A 142 4.00 -8.44 -7.09
CA VAL A 142 4.71 -9.34 -8.00
C VAL A 142 6.14 -9.51 -7.49
N SER A 143 6.56 -10.75 -7.28
CA SER A 143 7.96 -11.11 -7.09
C SER A 143 8.34 -12.11 -8.16
N ARG A 144 9.37 -11.78 -8.93
CA ARG A 144 9.84 -12.64 -10.02
C ARG A 144 10.50 -13.89 -9.47
N GLU A 145 10.51 -14.93 -10.30
CA GLU A 145 11.36 -16.08 -10.07
C GLU A 145 12.81 -15.62 -9.91
N ARG A 146 13.53 -16.28 -8.99
CA ARG A 146 14.97 -16.10 -8.85
C ARG A 146 15.63 -17.46 -8.82
N ARG A 147 16.67 -17.60 -9.63
CA ARG A 147 17.60 -18.72 -9.64
C ARG A 147 19.02 -18.18 -9.62
N THR A 148 19.85 -18.68 -8.71
CA THR A 148 21.26 -18.33 -8.54
C THR A 148 22.08 -18.52 -9.83
N HIS A 149 21.74 -19.53 -10.62
CA HIS A 149 22.41 -19.85 -11.89
C HIS A 149 21.90 -19.07 -13.11
N HIS A 150 20.90 -18.19 -12.96
CA HIS A 150 20.35 -17.42 -14.07
C HIS A 150 20.70 -15.94 -13.93
N ARG A 151 21.35 -15.39 -14.95
CA ARG A 151 21.66 -13.95 -14.99
C ARG A 151 20.35 -13.16 -15.03
N ARG A 152 20.27 -12.10 -14.23
CA ARG A 152 19.12 -11.20 -14.21
C ARG A 152 19.53 -9.79 -14.57
N HIS A 153 18.67 -9.14 -15.33
CA HIS A 153 18.63 -7.69 -15.41
C HIS A 153 17.84 -7.20 -14.21
N PHE A 154 18.44 -6.30 -13.43
CA PHE A 154 17.90 -5.80 -12.17
C PHE A 154 16.62 -4.98 -12.44
N LYS A 155 16.74 -3.65 -12.55
CA LYS A 155 15.59 -2.77 -12.82
C LYS A 155 14.96 -3.04 -14.18
N ASP A 156 15.75 -3.21 -15.24
CA ASP A 156 15.22 -3.40 -16.59
C ASP A 156 14.37 -4.67 -16.69
N GLY A 157 14.87 -5.78 -16.14
CA GLY A 157 14.12 -7.03 -16.13
C GLY A 157 12.91 -7.00 -15.21
N SER A 158 12.92 -6.16 -14.17
CA SER A 158 11.81 -6.00 -13.24
C SER A 158 10.67 -5.21 -13.87
N ALA A 159 11.00 -4.10 -14.53
CA ALA A 159 10.03 -3.29 -15.27
C ALA A 159 9.44 -4.06 -16.44
N ASN A 160 10.26 -4.75 -17.23
CA ASN A 160 9.80 -5.53 -18.38
C ASN A 160 8.88 -6.70 -18.00
N ALA A 161 9.00 -7.23 -16.77
CA ALA A 161 8.13 -8.30 -16.31
C ALA A 161 6.74 -7.82 -15.85
N LEU A 162 6.55 -6.51 -15.70
CA LEU A 162 5.26 -5.89 -15.36
C LEU A 162 4.44 -5.49 -16.61
N VAL A 163 5.06 -5.50 -17.80
CA VAL A 163 4.46 -5.14 -19.09
C VAL A 163 4.10 -6.40 -19.84
#